data_AF-A0A412XCS2-F1
#
_entry.id   AF-A0A412XCS2-F1
#
_cell.length_a   1.000
_cell.length_b   1.000
_cell.length_c   1.000
_cell.angle_alpha   90.00
_cell.angle_beta   90.00
_cell.angle_gamma   90.00
#
_symmetry.space_group_name_H-M   'P 1'
#
loop_
_entity.id
_entity.type
_entity.pdbx_description
1 polymer ?
#
loop_
_entity_poly.entity_id
_entity_poly.type
_entity_poly.pdbx_seq_one_letter_code
_entity_poly.pdbx_strand_id
1 'polypeptide(L)' 'MVDGIPVTQHSGHGFGTKSIKFAVERMNGNCQFRINGDRFELRAVM' A
#
# COMPACT_ATOMS: atom_id res chain seq x y z
N MET A 1 6.34 7.90 2.79
CA MET A 1 6.32 6.60 2.07
C MET A 1 7.74 6.11 1.97
N VAL A 2 7.95 4.79 1.92
CA VAL A 2 9.25 4.17 1.62
C VAL A 2 8.98 3.13 0.53
N ASP A 3 9.72 3.18 -0.57
CA ASP A 3 9.56 2.28 -1.73
C ASP A 3 8.12 2.19 -2.27
N GLY A 4 7.45 3.35 -2.33
CA GLY A 4 6.06 3.46 -2.78
C GLY A 4 5.02 2.92 -1.79
N ILE A 5 5.43 2.45 -0.61
CA ILE A 5 4.52 1.96 0.44
C ILE A 5 4.28 3.06 1.50
N PRO A 6 3.02 3.39 1.82
CA PRO A 6 2.67 4.19 2.99
C PRO A 6 3.24 3.59 4.28
N VAL A 7 3.90 4.43 5.08
CA VAL A 7 4.46 4.05 6.38
C VAL A 7 3.71 4.84 7.44
N THR A 8 3.20 4.13 8.44
CA THR A 8 2.56 4.70 9.63
C THR A 8 3.61 5.28 10.58
N GLN A 9 3.24 6.34 11.32
CA GLN A 9 4.05 6.86 12.43
C GLN A 9 3.81 6.09 13.73
N HIS A 10 2.70 5.34 13.83
CA HIS A 10 2.36 4.53 15.00
C HIS A 10 2.85 3.08 14.83
N SER A 11 3.54 2.59 15.85
CA SER A 11 3.94 1.18 15.97
C SER A 11 2.73 0.25 15.93
N GLY A 12 2.85 -0.90 15.25
CA GLY A 12 1.78 -1.89 15.14
C GLY A 12 0.78 -1.67 14.00
N HIS A 13 0.87 -0.55 13.28
CA HIS A 13 0.02 -0.28 12.11
C HIS A 13 0.76 -0.55 10.78
N GLY A 14 0.04 -0.46 9.66
CA GLY A 14 0.62 -0.59 8.30
C GLY A 14 0.71 -2.02 7.76
N PHE A 15 0.29 -3.03 8.52
CA PHE A 15 0.23 -4.42 8.03
C PHE A 15 -0.73 -4.59 6.85
N GLY A 16 -1.90 -3.93 6.87
CA GLY A 16 -2.87 -4.03 5.77
C GLY A 16 -2.28 -3.64 4.41
N THR A 17 -1.55 -2.53 4.34
CA THR A 17 -0.87 -2.07 3.11
C THR A 17 0.16 -3.07 2.61
N LYS A 18 0.92 -3.70 3.53
CA LYS A 18 1.91 -4.74 3.20
C LYS A 18 1.24 -6.02 2.69
N SER A 19 0.16 -6.47 3.35
CA SER A 19 -0.60 -7.66 2.96
C SER A 19 -1.22 -7.51 1.57
N ILE A 20 -1.76 -6.33 1.25
CA ILE A 20 -2.32 -6.04 -0.08
C ILE A 20 -1.23 -6.08 -1.15
N LYS A 21 -0.10 -5.38 -0.94
CA LYS A 21 1.03 -5.39 -1.89
C LYS A 21 1.51 -6.82 -2.16
N PHE A 22 1.71 -7.60 -1.10
CA PHE A 22 2.11 -8.99 -1.21
C PHE A 22 1.14 -9.85 -2.03
N ALA A 23 -0.17 -9.68 -1.82
CA ALA A 23 -1.18 -10.44 -2.56
C ALA A 23 -1.17 -10.08 -4.06
N VAL A 24 -1.06 -8.80 -4.39
CA VAL A 24 -1.03 -8.31 -5.78
C VAL A 24 0.25 -8.73 -6.50
N GLU A 25 1.41 -8.63 -5.83
CA GLU A 25 2.70 -9.08 -6.39
C GLU A 25 2.69 -10.57 -6.72
N ARG A 26 2.01 -11.40 -5.91
CA ARG A 26 1.84 -12.84 -6.21
C ARG A 26 1.00 -13.13 -7.45
N MET A 27 0.20 -12.17 -7.90
CA MET A 27 -0.59 -12.28 -9.12
C MET A 27 0.11 -11.60 -10.32
N ASN A 28 1.42 -11.35 -10.22
CA ASN A 28 2.23 -10.57 -11.17
C ASN A 28 1.73 -9.12 -11.39
N GLY A 29 0.94 -8.60 -10.45
CA GLY A 29 0.47 -7.22 -10.47
C GLY A 29 1.38 -6.26 -9.69
N ASN A 30 1.00 -4.98 -9.67
CA ASN A 30 1.64 -3.95 -8.86
C ASN A 30 0.60 -3.08 -8.15
N CYS A 31 0.98 -2.51 -7.00
CA CYS A 31 0.19 -1.55 -6.24
C CYS A 31 0.72 -0.12 -6.41
N GLN A 32 -0.19 0.81 -6.66
CA GLN A 32 0.06 2.25 -6.53
C GLN A 32 -0.72 2.77 -5.32
N PHE A 33 -0.02 3.41 -4.40
CA PHE A 33 -0.60 4.00 -3.21
C PHE A 33 -0.50 5.52 -3.28
N ARG A 34 -1.55 6.23 -2.90
CA ARG A 34 -1.58 7.69 -2.83
C ARG A 34 -2.31 8.16 -1.57
N ILE A 35 -1.85 9.28 -1.01
CA ILE A 35 -2.59 10.04 0.00
C ILE A 35 -3.01 11.34 -0.67
N ASN A 36 -4.30 11.64 -0.68
CA ASN A 36 -4.87 12.85 -1.24
C ASN A 36 -5.76 13.53 -0.19
N GLY A 37 -5.21 14.53 0.50
CA GLY A 37 -5.85 15.11 1.68
C GLY A 37 -5.98 14.08 2.80
N ASP A 38 -7.22 13.85 3.23
CA ASP A 38 -7.61 12.85 4.24
C ASP A 38 -7.90 11.46 3.65
N ARG A 39 -7.86 11.33 2.32
CA ARG A 39 -8.17 10.07 1.62
C ARG A 39 -6.91 9.26 1.33
N PHE A 40 -7.01 7.99 1.69
CA PHE A 40 -6.12 6.96 1.21
C PHE A 40 -6.67 6.34 -0.08
N GLU A 41 -5.84 6.29 -1.11
CA GLU A 41 -6.17 5.69 -2.40
C GLU A 41 -5.21 4.52 -2.69
N LEU A 42 -5.78 3.40 -3.09
CA LEU A 42 -5.07 2.19 -3.55
C LEU A 42 -5.54 1.86 -4.96
N ARG A 43 -4.59 1.61 -5.85
CA ARG A 43 -4.82 1.01 -7.17
C ARG A 43 -3.99 -0.25 -7.32
N ALA A 44 -4.66 -1.38 -7.53
CA ALA A 44 -4.03 -2.62 -7.98
C ALA A 44 -4.06 -2.65 -9.52
N VAL A 45 -2.91 -2.91 -10.13
CA VAL A 45 -2.73 -3.08 -11.57
C VAL A 45 -2.34 -4.53 -11.80
N MET A 46 -3.11 -5.25 -12.60
CA MET A 46 -2.91 -6.67 -12.91
C MET A 46 -2.24 -6.83 -14.27
#